data_AF-A0A3C1R166-F1
#
_entry.id   AF-A0A3C1R166-F1
#
_cell.length_a   1.000
_cell.length_b   1.000
_cell.length_c   1.000
_cell.angle_alpha   90.00
_cell.angle_beta   90.00
_cell.angle_gamma   90.00
#
_symmetry.space_group_name_H-M   'P 1'
#
loop_
_entity.id
_entity.type
_entity.pdbx_description
1 polymer ?
#
loop_
_entity_poly.entity_id
_entity_poly.type
_entity_poly.pdbx_seq_one_letter_code
_entity_poly.pdbx_strand_id
1 'polypeptide(L)'
;MIAGSGSSGAWDKIVSRQAEYAQRVSVAGRDIGPPPPIANVERRESCRWSLLRFGQVYHPEVCYLEPSEDQLEMIGMIEQSIRYGALYAFAMPRGSGKSSWCRIALHWAISFAHTEYAFLIGATATKAVEAIDSIKTWCRFNLEWAADFPEISHAAISLGGIAMKASGQLCCGRSTQIVWEKERIVLPVVPPPPNDPVNSAAEFAPTAGIVLGVAGLTGDGIRGSLFTHPTGRLVRPSFVLLDDPQTDESAASDRQNDVREALVAGAVLGMAGPDKTIAAVMPCTKIKPNDMACRILDRTRNPLWRGTCRQMLKSMPKNLSAWDRYFEVYAANCIDNPDDLSPANDYFREHEDELTEGAVASWPQRHKPNE
;
A
#
# COMPACT_ATOMS: atom_id res chain seq x y z
N MET A 1 22.16 5.72 22.23
CA MET A 1 22.73 6.69 21.27
C MET A 1 22.73 6.03 19.91
N ILE A 2 21.69 6.26 19.11
CA ILE A 2 21.52 5.62 17.80
C ILE A 2 21.97 6.63 16.74
N ALA A 3 22.81 6.16 15.82
CA ALA A 3 23.41 6.92 14.74
C ALA A 3 22.36 7.59 13.85
N GLY A 4 22.30 8.92 13.88
CA GLY A 4 21.39 9.76 13.11
C GLY A 4 22.11 10.70 12.14
N SER A 5 23.19 10.26 11.49
CA SER A 5 24.01 11.13 10.61
C SER A 5 24.19 10.62 9.17
N GLY A 6 23.68 9.43 8.82
CA GLY A 6 23.83 8.87 7.47
C GLY A 6 22.77 9.31 6.47
N SER A 7 21.55 9.66 6.91
CA SER A 7 20.42 9.92 6.01
C SER A 7 20.40 11.34 5.44
N SER A 8 20.83 12.36 6.22
CA SER A 8 20.84 13.75 5.76
C SER A 8 21.78 13.95 4.57
N GLY A 9 23.00 13.42 4.63
CA GLY A 9 23.96 13.52 3.53
C GLY A 9 23.55 12.74 2.27
N ALA A 10 22.78 11.66 2.39
CA ALA A 10 22.24 10.94 1.24
C ALA A 10 21.06 11.70 0.60
N TRP A 11 20.17 12.26 1.43
CA TRP A 11 19.08 13.12 0.99
C TRP A 11 19.59 14.36 0.27
N ASP A 12 20.56 15.05 0.87
CA ASP A 12 21.18 16.24 0.29
C ASP A 12 21.88 15.92 -1.03
N LYS A 13 22.50 14.75 -1.18
CA LYS A 13 23.09 14.32 -2.46
C LYS A 13 22.06 14.08 -3.56
N ILE A 14 20.93 13.44 -3.26
CA ILE A 14 19.87 13.22 -4.26
C ILE A 14 19.25 14.55 -4.66
N VAL A 15 18.85 15.36 -3.69
CA VAL A 15 18.27 16.69 -3.94
C VAL A 15 19.26 17.57 -4.67
N SER A 16 20.53 17.61 -4.26
CA SER A 16 21.56 18.42 -4.92
C SER A 16 21.81 17.91 -6.33
N ARG A 17 21.87 16.60 -6.58
CA ARG A 17 22.02 16.05 -7.93
C ARG A 17 20.83 16.41 -8.83
N GLN A 18 19.61 16.32 -8.31
CA GLN A 18 18.39 16.71 -9.03
C GLN A 18 18.35 18.22 -9.28
N ALA A 19 18.71 19.02 -8.29
CA ALA A 19 18.75 20.48 -8.37
C ALA A 19 19.87 20.98 -9.30
N GLU A 20 21.06 20.39 -9.25
CA GLU A 20 22.18 20.68 -10.18
C GLU A 20 21.79 20.33 -11.61
N TYR A 21 21.13 19.19 -11.82
CA TYR A 21 20.61 18.82 -13.13
C TYR A 21 19.56 19.81 -13.62
N ALA A 22 18.59 20.17 -12.78
CA ALA A 22 17.56 21.16 -13.11
C ALA A 22 18.16 22.55 -13.39
N GLN A 23 19.14 23.02 -12.59
CA GLN A 23 19.81 24.30 -12.78
C GLN A 23 20.63 24.36 -14.07
N ARG A 24 21.20 23.24 -14.51
CA ARG A 24 21.92 23.16 -15.80
C ARG A 24 20.99 23.27 -17.01
N VAL A 25 19.69 23.00 -16.85
CA VAL A 25 18.75 22.81 -17.97
C VAL A 25 17.56 23.79 -17.96
N SER A 26 17.22 24.40 -16.82
CA SER A 26 16.01 25.23 -16.67
C SER A 26 16.21 26.71 -17.03
N VAL A 27 15.26 27.27 -17.80
CA VAL A 27 15.25 28.68 -18.25
C VAL A 27 14.33 29.58 -17.40
N ALA A 28 13.63 29.07 -16.40
CA ALA A 28 12.85 29.89 -15.45
C ALA A 28 12.47 29.08 -14.21
N GLY A 29 12.38 29.70 -13.02
CA GLY A 29 12.19 29.00 -11.72
C GLY A 29 10.93 28.14 -11.54
N ARG A 30 10.08 27.96 -12.56
CA ARG A 30 8.93 27.05 -12.60
C ARG A 30 9.14 25.81 -13.47
N ASP A 31 10.16 25.81 -14.32
CA ASP A 31 10.54 24.65 -15.15
C ASP A 31 11.56 23.80 -14.41
N ILE A 32 11.28 22.52 -14.24
CA ILE A 32 12.13 21.59 -13.49
C ILE A 32 13.18 20.91 -14.38
N GLY A 33 13.18 21.17 -15.69
CA GLY A 33 13.98 20.43 -16.66
C GLY A 33 13.49 18.98 -16.84
N PRO A 34 14.16 18.17 -17.69
CA PRO A 34 13.79 16.78 -17.88
C PRO A 34 14.04 15.95 -16.61
N PRO A 35 13.43 14.76 -16.47
CA PRO A 35 13.83 13.85 -15.40
C PRO A 35 15.29 13.42 -15.52
N PRO A 36 16.03 13.30 -14.41
CA PRO A 36 17.38 12.78 -14.43
C PRO A 36 17.41 11.29 -14.84
N PRO A 37 18.58 10.74 -15.20
CA PRO A 37 18.73 9.31 -15.45
C PRO A 37 18.37 8.46 -14.23
N ILE A 38 17.76 7.29 -14.47
CA ILE A 38 17.50 6.23 -13.49
C ILE A 38 18.85 5.83 -12.86
N ALA A 39 18.92 5.85 -11.54
CA ALA A 39 20.16 5.54 -10.82
C ALA A 39 20.57 4.07 -10.95
N ASN A 40 19.63 3.14 -10.79
CA ASN A 40 19.87 1.71 -10.97
C ASN A 40 18.76 1.05 -11.80
N VAL A 41 19.01 0.92 -13.11
CA VAL A 41 18.06 0.30 -14.06
C VAL A 41 17.80 -1.17 -13.73
N GLU A 42 18.84 -1.94 -13.38
CA GLU A 42 18.70 -3.37 -13.07
C GLU A 42 17.83 -3.59 -11.82
N ARG A 43 18.04 -2.80 -10.76
CA ARG A 43 17.23 -2.86 -9.54
C ARG A 43 15.77 -2.54 -9.83
N ARG A 44 15.49 -1.44 -10.56
CA ARG A 44 14.16 -1.07 -11.02
C ARG A 44 13.50 -2.21 -11.81
N GLU A 45 14.16 -2.70 -12.85
CA GLU A 45 13.58 -3.72 -13.72
C GLU A 45 13.35 -5.07 -13.00
N SER A 46 14.20 -5.42 -12.04
CA SER A 46 14.00 -6.62 -11.20
C SER A 46 12.69 -6.59 -10.41
N CYS A 47 12.13 -5.40 -10.17
CA CYS A 47 10.90 -5.20 -9.41
C CYS A 47 9.64 -5.10 -10.29
N ARG A 48 9.78 -4.93 -11.62
CA ARG A 48 8.66 -4.59 -12.51
C ARG A 48 7.50 -5.58 -12.41
N TRP A 49 7.81 -6.86 -12.30
CA TRP A 49 6.84 -7.96 -12.32
C TRP A 49 6.78 -8.74 -11.01
N SER A 50 7.26 -8.18 -9.91
CA SER A 50 7.21 -8.83 -8.60
C SER A 50 6.93 -7.82 -7.50
N LEU A 51 5.70 -7.86 -6.96
CA LEU A 51 5.30 -7.04 -5.82
C LEU A 51 6.17 -7.32 -4.59
N LEU A 52 6.48 -8.60 -4.35
CA LEU A 52 7.37 -9.01 -3.25
C LEU A 52 8.74 -8.34 -3.39
N ARG A 53 9.37 -8.44 -4.56
CA ARG A 53 10.69 -7.84 -4.81
C ARG A 53 10.65 -6.33 -4.65
N PHE A 54 9.62 -5.67 -5.16
CA PHE A 54 9.43 -4.23 -5.00
C PHE A 54 9.35 -3.82 -3.52
N GLY A 55 8.59 -4.55 -2.70
CA GLY A 55 8.50 -4.33 -1.26
C GLY A 55 9.84 -4.51 -0.56
N GLN A 56 10.57 -5.59 -0.86
CA GLN A 56 11.88 -5.84 -0.25
C GLN A 56 12.93 -4.79 -0.60
N VAL A 57 12.87 -4.23 -1.81
CA VAL A 57 13.84 -3.23 -2.30
C VAL A 57 13.50 -1.83 -1.80
N TYR A 58 12.25 -1.39 -1.97
CA TYR A 58 11.86 -0.01 -1.70
C TYR A 58 11.10 0.19 -0.38
N HIS A 59 10.82 -0.89 0.37
CA HIS A 59 10.20 -0.85 1.70
C HIS A 59 10.87 -1.81 2.70
N PRO A 60 12.21 -1.80 2.85
CA PRO A 60 12.92 -2.71 3.73
C PRO A 60 12.50 -2.56 5.20
N GLU A 61 12.06 -1.37 5.61
CA GLU A 61 11.56 -1.10 6.97
C GLU A 61 10.24 -1.81 7.28
N VAL A 62 9.47 -2.17 6.25
CA VAL A 62 8.24 -2.95 6.37
C VAL A 62 8.51 -4.43 6.13
N CYS A 63 9.42 -4.75 5.20
CA CYS A 63 9.76 -6.11 4.77
C CYS A 63 10.98 -6.68 5.49
N TYR A 64 11.11 -6.40 6.79
CA TYR A 64 12.26 -6.83 7.61
C TYR A 64 12.16 -8.30 8.08
N LEU A 65 10.96 -8.87 8.06
CA LEU A 65 10.75 -10.31 8.30
C LEU A 65 10.49 -11.01 6.98
N GLU A 66 10.96 -12.25 6.90
CA GLU A 66 10.57 -13.13 5.80
C GLU A 66 9.05 -13.32 5.79
N PRO A 67 8.38 -13.14 4.64
CA PRO A 67 6.94 -13.32 4.57
C PRO A 67 6.53 -14.77 4.84
N SER A 68 5.43 -14.97 5.56
CA SER A 68 4.82 -16.28 5.68
C SER A 68 4.16 -16.74 4.39
N GLU A 69 3.83 -18.04 4.29
CA GLU A 69 3.06 -18.60 3.17
C GLU A 69 1.75 -17.84 2.92
N ASP A 70 1.02 -17.49 3.98
CA ASP A 70 -0.23 -16.73 3.86
C ASP A 70 0.00 -15.32 3.29
N GLN A 71 1.12 -14.68 3.64
CA GLN A 71 1.49 -13.38 3.08
C GLN A 71 1.92 -13.52 1.62
N LEU A 72 2.67 -14.56 1.26
CA LEU A 72 3.06 -14.83 -0.12
C LEU A 72 1.84 -15.05 -1.02
N GLU A 73 0.85 -15.81 -0.54
CA GLU A 73 -0.41 -16.01 -1.26
C GLU A 73 -1.18 -14.70 -1.41
N MET A 74 -1.31 -13.90 -0.34
CA MET A 74 -1.93 -12.58 -0.39
C MET A 74 -1.22 -11.66 -1.41
N ILE A 75 0.12 -11.62 -1.41
CA ILE A 75 0.92 -10.84 -2.36
C ILE A 75 0.61 -11.28 -3.79
N GLY A 76 0.55 -12.60 -4.03
CA GLY A 76 0.17 -13.16 -5.33
C GLY A 76 -1.23 -12.76 -5.78
N MET A 77 -2.22 -12.77 -4.87
CA MET A 77 -3.59 -12.32 -5.15
C MET A 77 -3.64 -10.84 -5.53
N ILE A 78 -2.90 -9.99 -4.80
CA ILE A 78 -2.82 -8.56 -5.08
C ILE A 78 -2.17 -8.33 -6.45
N GLU A 79 -1.04 -8.98 -6.72
CA GLU A 79 -0.33 -8.87 -7.99
C GLU A 79 -1.21 -9.31 -9.16
N GLN A 80 -1.92 -10.44 -9.03
CA GLN A 80 -2.82 -10.93 -10.05
C GLN A 80 -4.00 -9.96 -10.29
N SER A 81 -4.57 -9.39 -9.24
CA SER A 81 -5.67 -8.42 -9.36
C SER A 81 -5.24 -7.18 -10.14
N ILE A 82 -4.09 -6.61 -9.80
CA ILE A 82 -3.54 -5.40 -10.45
C ILE A 82 -3.23 -5.67 -11.91
N ARG A 83 -2.62 -6.82 -12.24
CA ARG A 83 -2.14 -7.10 -13.60
C ARG A 83 -3.18 -7.65 -14.55
N TYR A 84 -4.06 -8.52 -14.06
CA TYR A 84 -4.93 -9.34 -14.90
C TYR A 84 -6.42 -9.15 -14.60
N GLY A 85 -6.74 -8.41 -13.53
CA GLY A 85 -8.11 -8.21 -13.09
C GLY A 85 -8.65 -9.39 -12.30
N ALA A 86 -8.99 -9.14 -11.04
CA ALA A 86 -9.71 -10.07 -10.19
C ALA A 86 -10.31 -9.31 -9.00
N LEU A 87 -11.37 -9.87 -8.41
CA LEU A 87 -11.90 -9.43 -7.13
C LEU A 87 -11.42 -10.41 -6.04
N TYR A 88 -10.58 -9.91 -5.13
CA TYR A 88 -10.07 -10.66 -3.99
C TYR A 88 -10.48 -9.97 -2.69
N ALA A 89 -10.97 -10.75 -1.74
CA ALA A 89 -11.15 -10.30 -0.37
C ALA A 89 -10.40 -11.27 0.53
N PHE A 90 -9.63 -10.78 1.48
CA PHE A 90 -8.89 -11.63 2.39
C PHE A 90 -8.88 -11.08 3.80
N ALA A 91 -9.17 -11.97 4.75
CA ALA A 91 -8.99 -11.71 6.17
C ALA A 91 -7.75 -12.41 6.68
N MET A 92 -6.85 -11.64 7.27
CA MET A 92 -5.64 -12.12 7.94
C MET A 92 -5.60 -11.60 9.38
N PRO A 93 -4.94 -12.32 10.30
CA PRO A 93 -4.80 -11.87 11.69
C PRO A 93 -4.23 -10.45 11.79
N ARG A 94 -4.62 -9.70 12.83
CA ARG A 94 -4.06 -8.36 13.06
C ARG A 94 -2.54 -8.45 13.24
N GLY A 95 -1.84 -7.45 12.71
CA GLY A 95 -0.37 -7.40 12.71
C GLY A 95 0.31 -8.31 11.68
N SER A 96 -0.43 -8.93 10.75
CA SER A 96 0.11 -9.66 9.60
C SER A 96 0.63 -8.75 8.46
N GLY A 97 0.59 -7.43 8.61
CA GLY A 97 1.06 -6.49 7.58
C GLY A 97 0.13 -6.33 6.36
N LYS A 98 -1.12 -6.82 6.41
CA LYS A 98 -2.08 -6.76 5.29
C LYS A 98 -2.24 -5.37 4.66
N SER A 99 -2.48 -4.33 5.46
CA SER A 99 -2.62 -2.95 4.97
C SER A 99 -1.29 -2.39 4.47
N SER A 100 -0.17 -2.77 5.08
CA SER A 100 1.16 -2.36 4.63
C SER A 100 1.46 -2.90 3.23
N TRP A 101 1.24 -4.19 2.99
CA TRP A 101 1.40 -4.79 1.66
C TRP A 101 0.47 -4.20 0.61
N CYS A 102 -0.78 -3.87 0.98
CA CYS A 102 -1.70 -3.22 0.05
C CYS A 102 -1.25 -1.80 -0.33
N ARG A 103 -0.65 -1.04 0.61
CA ARG A 103 -0.05 0.27 0.32
C ARG A 103 1.19 0.14 -0.56
N ILE A 104 2.06 -0.82 -0.28
CA ILE A 104 3.21 -1.18 -1.15
C ILE A 104 2.72 -1.52 -2.55
N ALA A 105 1.60 -2.24 -2.67
CA ALA A 105 1.03 -2.59 -3.96
C ALA A 105 0.54 -1.37 -4.76
N LEU A 106 -0.03 -0.36 -4.11
CA LEU A 106 -0.36 0.90 -4.77
C LEU A 106 0.90 1.63 -5.28
N HIS A 107 1.95 1.70 -4.46
CA HIS A 107 3.24 2.25 -4.89
C HIS A 107 3.79 1.51 -6.11
N TRP A 108 3.78 0.18 -6.07
CA TRP A 108 4.24 -0.66 -7.17
C TRP A 108 3.41 -0.45 -8.45
N ALA A 109 2.07 -0.42 -8.31
CA ALA A 109 1.15 -0.25 -9.42
C ALA A 109 1.36 1.08 -10.16
N ILE A 110 1.51 2.19 -9.42
CA ILE A 110 1.74 3.51 -10.02
C ILE A 110 3.16 3.68 -10.54
N SER A 111 4.17 3.06 -9.89
CA SER A 111 5.58 3.19 -10.29
C SER A 111 5.87 2.52 -11.64
N PHE A 112 5.17 1.43 -11.96
CA PHE A 112 5.36 0.67 -13.20
C PHE A 112 4.23 0.82 -14.21
N ALA A 113 3.27 1.72 -13.95
CA ALA A 113 2.11 1.92 -14.81
C ALA A 113 1.26 0.66 -15.03
N HIS A 114 1.13 -0.20 -14.02
CA HIS A 114 0.26 -1.38 -14.08
C HIS A 114 -1.23 -1.01 -14.09
N THR A 115 -1.57 0.20 -13.65
CA THR A 115 -2.93 0.75 -13.69
C THR A 115 -2.87 2.24 -14.01
N GLU A 116 -3.76 2.70 -14.89
CA GLU A 116 -3.86 4.13 -15.23
C GLU A 116 -4.63 4.92 -14.17
N TYR A 117 -5.53 4.25 -13.45
CA TYR A 117 -6.32 4.86 -12.39
C TYR A 117 -6.56 3.86 -11.25
N ALA A 118 -5.79 4.03 -10.17
CA ALA A 118 -6.00 3.36 -8.89
C ALA A 118 -6.92 4.19 -7.97
N PHE A 119 -7.78 3.53 -7.20
CA PHE A 119 -8.63 4.18 -6.23
C PHE A 119 -8.55 3.49 -4.87
N LEU A 120 -8.21 4.22 -3.81
CA LEU A 120 -8.19 3.70 -2.44
C LEU A 120 -9.46 4.12 -1.70
N ILE A 121 -10.14 3.13 -1.12
CA ILE A 121 -11.32 3.34 -0.29
C ILE A 121 -10.97 2.95 1.13
N GLY A 122 -10.98 3.93 2.04
CA GLY A 122 -10.83 3.69 3.47
C GLY A 122 -12.18 3.48 4.17
N ALA A 123 -12.15 3.00 5.41
CA ALA A 123 -13.32 2.98 6.30
C ALA A 123 -14.02 4.34 6.42
N THR A 124 -13.22 5.41 6.39
CA THR A 124 -13.66 6.81 6.47
C THR A 124 -12.85 7.68 5.50
N ALA A 125 -13.36 8.87 5.18
CA ALA A 125 -12.63 9.84 4.35
C ALA A 125 -11.28 10.23 4.97
N THR A 126 -11.23 10.44 6.29
CA THR A 126 -9.99 10.77 7.01
C THR A 126 -8.93 9.69 6.83
N LYS A 127 -9.29 8.42 6.97
CA LYS A 127 -8.34 7.31 6.76
C LYS A 127 -7.84 7.22 5.33
N ALA A 128 -8.69 7.55 4.36
CA ALA A 128 -8.33 7.59 2.95
C ALA A 128 -7.32 8.72 2.67
N VAL A 129 -7.53 9.91 3.24
CA VAL A 129 -6.61 11.06 3.13
C VAL A 129 -5.28 10.78 3.83
N GLU A 130 -5.28 10.15 5.02
CA GLU A 130 -4.04 9.72 5.69
C GLU A 130 -3.21 8.79 4.79
N ALA A 131 -3.86 7.88 4.05
CA ALA A 131 -3.18 6.97 3.14
C ALA A 131 -2.56 7.71 1.94
N ILE A 132 -3.26 8.68 1.34
CA ILE A 132 -2.69 9.44 0.21
C ILE A 132 -1.52 10.32 0.65
N ASP A 133 -1.59 10.93 1.84
CA ASP A 133 -0.51 11.77 2.36
C ASP A 133 0.74 10.94 2.70
N SER A 134 0.55 9.68 3.14
CA SER A 134 1.65 8.72 3.28
C SER A 134 2.33 8.44 1.93
N ILE A 135 1.58 8.25 0.84
CA ILE A 135 2.11 8.04 -0.51
C ILE A 135 2.89 9.28 -0.99
N LYS A 136 2.34 10.48 -0.79
CA LYS A 136 3.03 11.75 -1.14
C LYS A 136 4.35 11.90 -0.41
N THR A 137 4.37 11.54 0.87
CA THR A 137 5.57 11.58 1.70
C THR A 137 6.59 10.58 1.17
N TRP A 138 6.17 9.35 0.91
CA TRP A 138 7.04 8.31 0.36
C TRP A 138 7.66 8.73 -0.99
N CYS A 139 6.87 9.28 -1.93
CA CYS A 139 7.37 9.76 -3.22
C CYS A 139 8.46 10.85 -3.11
N ARG A 140 8.55 11.53 -1.97
CA ARG A 140 9.58 12.55 -1.72
C ARG A 140 10.76 11.97 -0.97
N PHE A 141 10.50 11.18 0.08
CA PHE A 141 11.49 10.85 1.10
C PHE A 141 12.10 9.45 0.98
N ASN A 142 11.54 8.54 0.17
CA ASN A 142 12.18 7.25 -0.10
C ASN A 142 13.30 7.42 -1.14
N LEU A 143 14.55 7.45 -0.65
CA LEU A 143 15.71 7.81 -1.47
C LEU A 143 16.01 6.83 -2.60
N GLU A 144 15.94 5.52 -2.32
CA GLU A 144 16.22 4.51 -3.33
C GLU A 144 15.17 4.53 -4.44
N TRP A 145 13.89 4.63 -4.06
CA TRP A 145 12.82 4.76 -5.03
C TRP A 145 12.92 6.07 -5.82
N ALA A 146 13.16 7.19 -5.15
CA ALA A 146 13.26 8.49 -5.81
C ALA A 146 14.40 8.53 -6.84
N ALA A 147 15.50 7.82 -6.58
CA ALA A 147 16.62 7.70 -7.50
C ALA A 147 16.31 6.83 -8.73
N ASP A 148 15.43 5.82 -8.58
CA ASP A 148 15.12 4.85 -9.63
C ASP A 148 13.87 5.19 -10.45
N PHE A 149 12.97 6.02 -9.90
CA PHE A 149 11.76 6.52 -10.57
C PHE A 149 11.77 8.05 -10.70
N PRO A 150 12.81 8.64 -11.33
CA PRO A 150 12.98 10.08 -11.42
C PRO A 150 11.87 10.79 -12.22
N GLU A 151 11.19 10.10 -13.13
CA GLU A 151 10.04 10.63 -13.86
C GLU A 151 8.88 11.01 -12.94
N ILE A 152 8.77 10.40 -11.76
CA ILE A 152 7.77 10.77 -10.74
C ILE A 152 8.40 11.65 -9.68
N SER A 153 9.51 11.19 -9.09
CA SER A 153 10.08 11.77 -7.87
C SER A 153 10.59 13.19 -8.10
N HIS A 154 11.17 13.49 -9.27
CA HIS A 154 11.77 14.80 -9.58
C HIS A 154 10.74 15.93 -9.50
N ALA A 155 9.56 15.71 -10.09
CA ALA A 155 8.44 16.64 -10.01
C ALA A 155 7.89 16.76 -8.58
N ALA A 156 7.67 15.62 -7.90
CA ALA A 156 7.15 15.58 -6.53
C ALA A 156 8.07 16.28 -5.51
N ILE A 157 9.39 16.09 -5.64
CA ILE A 157 10.42 16.75 -4.82
C ILE A 157 10.43 18.25 -5.13
N SER A 158 10.34 18.63 -6.40
CA SER A 158 10.32 20.04 -6.85
C SER A 158 9.10 20.83 -6.34
N LEU A 159 7.98 20.15 -6.05
CA LEU A 159 6.85 20.80 -5.38
C LEU A 159 7.17 21.23 -3.94
N GLY A 160 8.11 20.56 -3.27
CA GLY A 160 8.46 20.83 -1.88
C GLY A 160 7.32 20.60 -0.89
N GLY A 161 6.26 19.87 -1.29
CA GLY A 161 5.05 19.67 -0.49
C GLY A 161 4.01 20.78 -0.59
N ILE A 162 4.21 21.76 -1.48
CA ILE A 162 3.30 22.88 -1.67
C ILE A 162 2.38 22.57 -2.85
N ALA A 163 1.16 22.10 -2.58
CA ALA A 163 0.20 21.71 -3.62
C ALA A 163 -0.10 22.83 -4.63
N MET A 164 -0.10 24.11 -4.21
CA MET A 164 -0.33 25.25 -5.10
C MET A 164 0.73 25.39 -6.22
N LYS A 165 1.94 24.84 -6.04
CA LYS A 165 2.98 24.87 -7.08
C LYS A 165 2.69 23.91 -8.24
N ALA A 166 1.81 22.92 -8.02
CA ALA A 166 1.53 21.85 -8.98
C ALA A 166 0.96 22.38 -10.30
N SER A 167 -0.01 23.30 -10.23
CA SER A 167 -0.65 23.90 -11.42
C SER A 167 0.32 24.69 -12.31
N GLY A 168 1.35 25.29 -11.72
CA GLY A 168 2.33 26.13 -12.41
C GLY A 168 3.63 25.42 -12.78
N GLN A 169 3.79 24.14 -12.44
CA GLN A 169 5.03 23.41 -12.67
C GLN A 169 5.17 23.00 -14.14
N LEU A 170 6.31 23.37 -14.73
CA LEU A 170 6.69 23.03 -16.09
C LEU A 170 7.81 22.00 -16.10
N CYS A 171 7.91 21.23 -17.18
CA CYS A 171 9.03 20.36 -17.53
C CYS A 171 9.31 20.56 -19.01
N CYS A 172 10.51 21.04 -19.35
CA CYS A 172 10.93 21.29 -20.74
C CYS A 172 9.93 22.21 -21.50
N GLY A 173 9.49 23.29 -20.85
CA GLY A 173 8.56 24.27 -21.38
C GLY A 173 7.09 23.83 -21.44
N ARG A 174 6.76 22.60 -21.04
CA ARG A 174 5.38 22.05 -21.06
C ARG A 174 4.85 21.89 -19.64
N SER A 175 3.55 22.05 -19.43
CA SER A 175 2.93 21.78 -18.13
C SER A 175 3.07 20.32 -17.74
N THR A 176 3.51 20.05 -16.51
CA THR A 176 3.56 18.69 -15.96
C THR A 176 2.17 18.14 -15.64
N GLN A 177 1.13 18.99 -15.57
CA GLN A 177 -0.23 18.61 -15.14
C GLN A 177 -0.29 17.80 -13.82
N ILE A 178 0.77 17.85 -13.01
CA ILE A 178 0.82 17.14 -11.73
C ILE A 178 -0.29 17.68 -10.82
N VAL A 179 -0.98 16.78 -10.13
CA VAL A 179 -1.99 17.12 -9.12
C VAL A 179 -1.54 16.54 -7.79
N TRP A 180 -1.58 17.34 -6.73
CA TRP A 180 -1.07 16.98 -5.40
C TRP A 180 -2.07 17.34 -4.29
N GLU A 181 -3.35 17.03 -4.53
CA GLU A 181 -4.49 17.40 -3.69
C GLU A 181 -4.78 16.37 -2.59
N LYS A 182 -5.62 16.73 -1.61
CA LYS A 182 -5.93 15.88 -0.45
C LYS A 182 -6.63 14.56 -0.80
N GLU A 183 -7.36 14.52 -1.91
CA GLU A 183 -8.14 13.35 -2.31
C GLU A 183 -7.68 12.76 -3.66
N ARG A 184 -6.65 13.37 -4.27
CA ARG A 184 -6.20 13.03 -5.61
C ARG A 184 -4.73 13.35 -5.84
N ILE A 185 -4.03 12.38 -6.39
CA ILE A 185 -2.74 12.58 -7.06
C ILE A 185 -2.92 12.29 -8.55
N VAL A 186 -2.33 13.13 -9.39
CA VAL A 186 -2.07 12.82 -10.80
C VAL A 186 -0.57 12.90 -10.99
N LEU A 187 0.03 11.80 -11.45
CA LEU A 187 1.47 11.72 -11.71
C LEU A 187 1.87 12.63 -12.87
N PRO A 188 3.08 13.21 -12.82
CA PRO A 188 3.51 14.26 -13.75
C PRO A 188 3.62 13.73 -15.18
N VAL A 189 3.22 14.58 -16.13
CA VAL A 189 3.37 14.38 -17.57
C VAL A 189 4.73 14.92 -17.99
N VAL A 190 5.71 14.03 -18.07
CA VAL A 190 7.11 14.34 -18.37
C VAL A 190 7.66 13.34 -19.37
N PRO A 191 8.74 13.67 -20.11
CA PRO A 191 9.44 12.69 -20.92
C PRO A 191 10.01 11.58 -20.03
N PRO A 192 10.26 10.38 -20.58
CA PRO A 192 10.90 9.31 -19.85
C PRO A 192 12.36 9.67 -19.50
N PRO A 193 12.94 9.03 -18.47
CA PRO A 193 14.35 9.19 -18.17
C PRO A 193 15.20 8.80 -19.39
N PRO A 194 16.32 9.48 -19.66
CA PRO A 194 17.11 9.29 -20.88
C PRO A 194 17.72 7.89 -21.01
N ASN A 195 17.90 7.17 -19.90
CA ASN A 195 18.40 5.79 -19.86
C ASN A 195 17.29 4.76 -19.56
N ASP A 196 16.01 5.11 -19.74
CA ASP A 196 14.93 4.12 -19.68
C ASP A 196 15.15 3.07 -20.79
N PRO A 197 15.17 1.77 -20.45
CA PRO A 197 15.59 0.71 -21.37
C PRO A 197 14.59 0.49 -22.51
N VAL A 198 13.34 0.92 -22.36
CA VAL A 198 12.26 0.63 -23.30
C VAL A 198 11.68 1.92 -23.91
N ASN A 199 11.54 2.95 -23.09
CA ASN A 199 10.72 4.12 -23.42
C ASN A 199 11.53 5.38 -23.71
N SER A 200 12.88 5.34 -23.71
CA SER A 200 13.72 6.55 -23.85
C SER A 200 13.43 7.43 -25.07
N ALA A 201 12.82 6.88 -26.13
CA ALA A 201 12.39 7.62 -27.33
C ALA A 201 10.90 8.05 -27.33
N ALA A 202 10.12 7.67 -26.32
CA ALA A 202 8.71 8.04 -26.20
C ALA A 202 8.54 9.51 -25.82
N GLU A 203 7.43 10.12 -26.23
CA GLU A 203 7.13 11.52 -25.89
C GLU A 203 6.91 11.72 -24.39
N PHE A 204 6.28 10.75 -23.73
CA PHE A 204 5.96 10.77 -22.30
C PHE A 204 6.36 9.46 -21.63
N ALA A 205 6.74 9.55 -20.36
CA ALA A 205 6.96 8.38 -19.52
C ALA A 205 5.67 7.54 -19.41
N PRO A 206 5.75 6.21 -19.28
CA PRO A 206 4.56 5.36 -19.11
C PRO A 206 3.70 5.73 -17.90
N THR A 207 4.29 6.40 -16.90
CA THR A 207 3.63 6.84 -15.68
C THR A 207 2.91 8.19 -15.81
N ALA A 208 3.05 8.86 -16.96
CA ALA A 208 2.46 10.16 -17.21
C ALA A 208 0.94 10.13 -17.06
N GLY A 209 0.40 11.01 -16.22
CA GLY A 209 -1.04 11.16 -16.05
C GLY A 209 -1.74 10.02 -15.29
N ILE A 210 -1.01 9.08 -14.68
CA ILE A 210 -1.59 8.07 -13.79
C ILE A 210 -2.28 8.75 -12.62
N VAL A 211 -3.48 8.27 -12.29
CA VAL A 211 -4.31 8.83 -11.24
C VAL A 211 -4.36 7.91 -10.03
N LEU A 212 -4.22 8.50 -8.85
CA LEU A 212 -4.56 7.89 -7.58
C LEU A 212 -5.64 8.75 -6.91
N GLY A 213 -6.86 8.22 -6.80
CA GLY A 213 -7.95 8.85 -6.06
C GLY A 213 -8.20 8.16 -4.73
N VAL A 214 -8.71 8.90 -3.74
CA VAL A 214 -9.10 8.31 -2.45
C VAL A 214 -10.47 8.80 -1.98
N ALA A 215 -11.22 7.97 -1.27
CA ALA A 215 -12.45 8.36 -0.58
C ALA A 215 -12.76 7.41 0.60
N GLY A 216 -13.71 7.78 1.45
CA GLY A 216 -14.34 6.84 2.39
C GLY A 216 -15.46 6.03 1.71
N LEU A 217 -15.74 4.81 2.16
CA LEU A 217 -16.73 3.92 1.53
C LEU A 217 -18.14 4.54 1.38
N THR A 218 -18.54 5.38 2.31
CA THR A 218 -19.85 6.07 2.29
C THR A 218 -19.76 7.50 1.77
N GLY A 219 -18.61 7.92 1.24
CA GLY A 219 -18.39 9.27 0.71
C GLY A 219 -18.83 9.40 -0.74
N ASP A 220 -19.14 10.63 -1.14
CA ASP A 220 -19.65 10.94 -2.49
C ASP A 220 -18.60 10.67 -3.60
N GLY A 221 -17.31 10.69 -3.26
CA GLY A 221 -16.19 10.57 -4.21
C GLY A 221 -16.06 9.21 -4.92
N ILE A 222 -16.80 8.18 -4.51
CA ILE A 222 -16.78 6.86 -5.15
C ILE A 222 -17.60 6.86 -6.44
N ARG A 223 -18.72 7.60 -6.47
CA ARG A 223 -19.62 7.62 -7.61
C ARG A 223 -19.14 8.62 -8.65
N GLY A 224 -19.06 8.19 -9.91
CA GLY A 224 -18.78 9.09 -11.03
C GLY A 224 -17.32 9.55 -11.15
N SER A 225 -16.41 8.96 -10.38
CA SER A 225 -14.98 9.27 -10.45
C SER A 225 -14.46 9.12 -11.88
N LEU A 226 -13.96 10.22 -12.43
CA LEU A 226 -13.54 10.37 -13.82
C LEU A 226 -12.41 11.39 -13.91
N PHE A 227 -11.42 11.09 -14.74
CA PHE A 227 -10.31 11.97 -15.03
C PHE A 227 -10.13 12.13 -16.54
N THR A 228 -9.86 13.35 -17.00
CA THR A 228 -9.47 13.60 -18.38
C THR A 228 -7.96 13.54 -18.46
N HIS A 229 -7.43 12.47 -19.06
CA HIS A 229 -6.01 12.29 -19.29
C HIS A 229 -5.46 13.44 -20.16
N PRO A 230 -4.19 13.83 -19.98
CA PRO A 230 -3.49 14.82 -20.81
C PRO A 230 -3.62 14.61 -22.33
N THR A 231 -3.81 13.38 -22.79
CA THR A 231 -4.06 13.04 -24.20
C THR A 231 -5.50 13.29 -24.67
N GLY A 232 -6.38 13.80 -23.80
CA GLY A 232 -7.80 14.04 -24.05
C GLY A 232 -8.71 12.83 -23.76
N ARG A 233 -8.15 11.67 -23.41
CA ARG A 233 -8.93 10.45 -23.11
C ARG A 233 -9.56 10.52 -21.73
N LEU A 234 -10.82 10.10 -21.61
CA LEU A 234 -11.48 9.89 -20.32
C LEU A 234 -11.00 8.57 -19.68
N VAL A 235 -10.50 8.66 -18.46
CA VAL A 235 -10.00 7.53 -17.67
C VAL A 235 -10.87 7.37 -16.42
N ARG A 236 -11.24 6.12 -16.15
CA ARG A 236 -12.01 5.70 -14.98
C ARG A 236 -11.18 4.74 -14.14
N PRO A 237 -11.46 4.61 -12.84
CA PRO A 237 -10.81 3.63 -11.97
C PRO A 237 -10.86 2.22 -12.58
N SER A 238 -9.70 1.61 -12.76
CA SER A 238 -9.55 0.22 -13.22
C SER A 238 -9.15 -0.73 -12.10
N PHE A 239 -8.59 -0.18 -11.01
CA PHE A 239 -8.22 -0.93 -9.81
C PHE A 239 -8.68 -0.20 -8.55
N VAL A 240 -9.31 -0.94 -7.63
CA VAL A 240 -9.76 -0.42 -6.33
C VAL A 240 -9.13 -1.20 -5.18
N LEU A 241 -8.54 -0.49 -4.23
CA LEU A 241 -8.12 -1.05 -2.95
C LEU A 241 -9.10 -0.62 -1.86
N LEU A 242 -9.84 -1.56 -1.27
CA LEU A 242 -10.71 -1.31 -0.12
C LEU A 242 -9.98 -1.68 1.17
N ASP A 243 -9.28 -0.72 1.78
CA ASP A 243 -8.46 -0.95 2.99
C ASP A 243 -9.33 -0.93 4.25
N ASP A 244 -9.63 -2.11 4.79
CA ASP A 244 -10.48 -2.34 5.98
C ASP A 244 -11.74 -1.44 5.96
N PRO A 245 -12.67 -1.61 5.00
CA PRO A 245 -13.71 -0.61 4.69
C PRO A 245 -14.89 -0.55 5.69
N GLN A 246 -14.69 -1.01 6.93
CA GLN A 246 -15.66 -0.98 8.02
C GLN A 246 -15.02 -0.52 9.33
N THR A 247 -15.79 0.16 10.17
CA THR A 247 -15.47 0.51 11.56
C THR A 247 -16.15 -0.45 12.54
N ASP A 248 -15.71 -0.46 13.81
CA ASP A 248 -16.35 -1.25 14.86
C ASP A 248 -17.85 -0.94 15.02
N GLU A 249 -18.21 0.35 14.93
CA GLU A 249 -19.61 0.81 14.95
C GLU A 249 -20.41 0.21 13.79
N SER A 250 -19.88 0.28 12.58
CA SER A 250 -20.57 -0.24 11.40
C SER A 250 -20.70 -1.75 11.39
N ALA A 251 -19.67 -2.46 11.86
CA ALA A 251 -19.69 -3.91 11.95
C ALA A 251 -20.74 -4.41 12.94
N ALA A 252 -21.01 -3.64 14.00
CA ALA A 252 -22.05 -3.94 14.98
C ALA A 252 -23.48 -3.64 14.52
N SER A 253 -23.69 -3.07 13.33
CA SER A 253 -25.02 -2.67 12.84
C SER A 253 -25.36 -3.36 11.52
N ASP A 254 -26.35 -4.27 11.55
CA ASP A 254 -26.80 -5.01 10.37
C ASP A 254 -27.23 -4.09 9.22
N ARG A 255 -27.99 -3.03 9.51
CA ARG A 255 -28.39 -2.03 8.51
C ARG A 255 -27.17 -1.35 7.87
N GLN A 256 -26.17 -1.01 8.67
CA GLN A 256 -24.94 -0.40 8.13
C GLN A 256 -24.12 -1.39 7.30
N ASN A 257 -24.13 -2.68 7.67
CA ASN A 257 -23.50 -3.75 6.89
C ASN A 257 -24.21 -3.92 5.53
N ASP A 258 -25.54 -3.94 5.49
CA ASP A 258 -26.33 -4.03 4.25
C ASP A 258 -26.01 -2.87 3.29
N VAL A 259 -25.99 -1.64 3.82
CA VAL A 259 -25.68 -0.44 3.03
C VAL A 259 -24.27 -0.51 2.45
N ARG A 260 -23.28 -0.93 3.25
CA ARG A 260 -21.89 -1.03 2.80
C ARG A 260 -21.70 -2.12 1.76
N GLU A 261 -22.31 -3.29 1.96
CA GLU A 261 -22.29 -4.37 0.96
C GLU A 261 -22.92 -3.93 -0.37
N ALA A 262 -24.05 -3.22 -0.32
CA ALA A 262 -24.68 -2.65 -1.51
C ALA A 262 -23.81 -1.58 -2.20
N LEU A 263 -23.10 -0.75 -1.42
CA LEU A 263 -22.15 0.22 -1.96
C LEU A 263 -20.96 -0.45 -2.64
N VAL A 264 -20.41 -1.52 -2.05
CA VAL A 264 -19.35 -2.31 -2.68
C VAL A 264 -19.86 -2.91 -3.99
N ALA A 265 -20.99 -3.61 -3.97
CA ALA A 265 -21.53 -4.28 -5.15
C ALA A 265 -21.96 -3.32 -6.28
N GLY A 266 -22.53 -2.16 -5.93
CA GLY A 266 -23.06 -1.22 -6.91
C GLY A 266 -22.09 -0.08 -7.25
N ALA A 267 -21.69 0.70 -6.25
CA ALA A 267 -20.90 1.91 -6.48
C ALA A 267 -19.44 1.60 -6.80
N VAL A 268 -18.80 0.73 -6.00
CA VAL A 268 -17.39 0.38 -6.19
C VAL A 268 -17.20 -0.43 -7.45
N LEU A 269 -17.98 -1.51 -7.63
CA LEU A 269 -17.81 -2.33 -8.83
C LEU A 269 -18.19 -1.59 -10.13
N GLY A 270 -19.03 -0.56 -10.03
CA GLY A 270 -19.43 0.28 -11.16
C GLY A 270 -18.45 1.40 -11.55
N MET A 271 -17.34 1.61 -10.82
CA MET A 271 -16.46 2.76 -11.07
C MET A 271 -15.77 2.71 -12.45
N ALA A 272 -15.52 1.52 -12.99
CA ALA A 272 -14.87 1.35 -14.29
C ALA A 272 -15.74 1.76 -15.49
N GLY A 273 -17.05 1.94 -15.28
CA GLY A 273 -18.03 2.16 -16.35
C GLY A 273 -18.59 0.86 -16.93
N PRO A 274 -19.57 0.94 -17.84
CA PRO A 274 -20.34 -0.22 -18.31
C PRO A 274 -19.54 -1.21 -19.16
N ASP A 275 -18.53 -0.73 -19.90
CA ASP A 275 -17.80 -1.54 -20.89
C ASP A 275 -16.51 -2.17 -20.34
N LYS A 276 -16.22 -2.00 -19.03
CA LYS A 276 -14.96 -2.42 -18.43
C LYS A 276 -15.19 -3.16 -17.12
N THR A 277 -14.45 -4.25 -16.95
CA THR A 277 -14.36 -4.96 -15.68
C THR A 277 -13.39 -4.25 -14.75
N ILE A 278 -13.79 -4.05 -13.51
CA ILE A 278 -12.92 -3.49 -12.48
C ILE A 278 -12.15 -4.58 -11.74
N ALA A 279 -10.92 -4.30 -11.39
CA ALA A 279 -10.14 -5.09 -10.45
C ALA A 279 -10.31 -4.53 -9.03
N ALA A 280 -10.41 -5.40 -8.02
CA ALA A 280 -10.46 -4.93 -6.65
C ALA A 280 -9.81 -5.90 -5.66
N VAL A 281 -9.19 -5.31 -4.65
CA VAL A 281 -8.66 -6.04 -3.50
C VAL A 281 -9.26 -5.43 -2.23
N MET A 282 -9.71 -6.30 -1.33
CA MET A 282 -10.25 -5.93 -0.02
C MET A 282 -9.50 -6.68 1.09
N PRO A 283 -8.40 -6.15 1.63
CA PRO A 283 -7.95 -6.58 2.95
C PRO A 283 -9.04 -6.19 3.96
N CYS A 284 -9.52 -7.15 4.74
CA CYS A 284 -10.56 -6.89 5.72
C CYS A 284 -10.30 -7.62 7.04
N THR A 285 -10.97 -7.13 8.08
CA THR A 285 -10.92 -7.72 9.41
C THR A 285 -12.35 -8.04 9.82
N LYS A 286 -12.62 -9.30 10.16
CA LYS A 286 -13.88 -9.71 10.79
C LYS A 286 -13.90 -9.13 12.21
N ILE A 287 -14.88 -8.28 12.50
CA ILE A 287 -15.04 -7.59 13.79
C ILE A 287 -16.22 -8.19 14.57
N LYS A 288 -17.35 -8.38 13.90
CA LYS A 288 -18.56 -8.98 14.49
C LYS A 288 -19.04 -10.17 13.65
N PRO A 289 -19.71 -11.16 14.26
CA PRO A 289 -20.39 -12.20 13.51
C PRO A 289 -21.31 -11.58 12.45
N ASN A 290 -21.24 -12.08 11.21
CA ASN A 290 -22.07 -11.62 10.09
C ASN A 290 -21.94 -10.13 9.73
N ASP A 291 -20.80 -9.49 10.04
CA ASP A 291 -20.49 -8.15 9.53
C ASP A 291 -20.23 -8.14 8.01
N MET A 292 -20.06 -6.96 7.41
CA MET A 292 -19.83 -6.82 5.97
C MET A 292 -18.59 -7.61 5.49
N ALA A 293 -17.49 -7.59 6.25
CA ALA A 293 -16.32 -8.41 5.93
C ALA A 293 -16.64 -9.91 5.88
N CYS A 294 -17.38 -10.46 6.86
CA CYS A 294 -17.82 -11.86 6.83
C CYS A 294 -18.62 -12.19 5.57
N ARG A 295 -19.52 -11.28 5.18
CA ARG A 295 -20.43 -11.44 4.04
C ARG A 295 -19.70 -11.40 2.70
N ILE A 296 -18.76 -10.48 2.52
CA ILE A 296 -17.93 -10.38 1.31
C ILE A 296 -16.99 -11.58 1.17
N LEU A 297 -16.49 -12.12 2.27
CA LEU A 297 -15.62 -13.30 2.29
C LEU A 297 -16.37 -14.62 2.00
N ASP A 298 -17.69 -14.65 2.18
CA ASP A 298 -18.50 -15.82 1.90
C ASP A 298 -18.70 -16.00 0.39
N ARG A 299 -18.08 -17.06 -0.15
CA ARG A 299 -18.12 -17.39 -1.59
C ARG A 299 -19.51 -17.82 -2.08
N THR A 300 -20.43 -18.16 -1.18
CA THR A 300 -21.83 -18.46 -1.52
C THR A 300 -22.62 -17.18 -1.68
N ARG A 301 -22.41 -16.21 -0.79
CA ARG A 301 -23.12 -14.92 -0.80
C ARG A 301 -22.56 -13.95 -1.83
N ASN A 302 -21.24 -13.90 -1.96
CA ASN A 302 -20.52 -12.99 -2.85
C ASN A 302 -19.58 -13.78 -3.80
N PRO A 303 -20.12 -14.59 -4.73
CA PRO A 303 -19.33 -15.53 -5.55
C PRO A 303 -18.32 -14.86 -6.50
N LEU A 304 -18.54 -13.58 -6.84
CA LEU A 304 -17.57 -12.80 -7.62
C LEU A 304 -16.29 -12.52 -6.84
N TRP A 305 -16.39 -12.41 -5.51
CA TRP A 305 -15.26 -12.20 -4.62
C TRP A 305 -14.60 -13.53 -4.28
N ARG A 306 -13.31 -13.63 -4.55
CA ARG A 306 -12.48 -14.79 -4.19
C ARG A 306 -12.05 -14.68 -2.72
N GLY A 307 -13.04 -14.79 -1.83
CA GLY A 307 -12.89 -14.62 -0.39
C GLY A 307 -11.99 -15.67 0.27
N THR A 308 -11.01 -15.25 1.07
CA THR A 308 -10.16 -16.13 1.88
C THR A 308 -10.05 -15.65 3.33
N CYS A 309 -9.94 -16.59 4.27
CA CYS A 309 -9.72 -16.29 5.68
C CYS A 309 -8.52 -17.09 6.17
N ARG A 310 -7.63 -16.44 6.91
CA ARG A 310 -6.45 -17.06 7.55
C ARG A 310 -6.54 -16.91 9.05
N GLN A 311 -5.98 -17.88 9.76
CA GLN A 311 -5.97 -17.94 11.22
C GLN A 311 -4.59 -17.57 11.75
N MET A 312 -4.50 -17.20 13.04
CA MET A 312 -3.22 -16.87 13.68
C MET A 312 -2.35 -18.10 13.92
N LEU A 313 -3.01 -19.20 14.29
CA LEU A 313 -2.44 -20.54 14.33
C LEU A 313 -3.16 -21.39 13.29
N LYS A 314 -2.40 -22.12 12.47
CA LYS A 314 -2.91 -23.14 11.55
C LYS A 314 -3.46 -24.35 12.32
N SER A 315 -2.90 -24.65 13.48
CA SER A 315 -3.42 -25.63 14.44
C SER A 315 -3.15 -25.17 15.88
N MET A 316 -4.10 -25.46 16.78
CA MET A 316 -3.94 -25.18 18.20
C MET A 316 -2.99 -26.22 18.86
N PRO A 317 -2.34 -25.87 19.98
CA PRO A 317 -1.69 -26.84 20.84
C PRO A 317 -2.63 -27.98 21.24
N LYS A 318 -2.10 -29.20 21.35
CA LYS A 318 -2.85 -30.38 21.78
C LYS A 318 -3.30 -30.28 23.24
N ASN A 319 -2.45 -29.74 24.11
CA ASN A 319 -2.71 -29.60 25.54
C ASN A 319 -2.94 -28.13 25.92
N LEU A 320 -4.14 -27.61 25.67
CA LEU A 320 -4.47 -26.22 26.03
C LEU A 320 -4.48 -25.98 27.55
N SER A 321 -4.76 -26.99 28.37
CA SER A 321 -4.71 -26.85 29.84
C SER A 321 -3.30 -26.62 30.38
N ALA A 322 -2.24 -27.05 29.68
CA ALA A 322 -0.86 -26.74 30.10
C ALA A 322 -0.57 -25.22 30.07
N TRP A 323 -1.28 -24.47 29.21
CA TRP A 323 -1.12 -23.02 29.12
C TRP A 323 -1.71 -22.26 30.32
N ASP A 324 -2.61 -22.86 31.09
CA ASP A 324 -3.25 -22.18 32.23
C ASP A 324 -2.19 -21.69 33.22
N ARG A 325 -1.17 -22.52 33.50
CA ARG A 325 -0.07 -22.16 34.40
C ARG A 325 0.82 -21.05 33.82
N TYR A 326 1.09 -21.08 32.52
CA TYR A 326 1.81 -19.99 31.85
C TYR A 326 1.05 -18.67 32.01
N PHE A 327 -0.27 -18.67 31.78
CA PHE A 327 -1.08 -17.45 31.89
C PHE A 327 -1.20 -16.94 33.32
N GLU A 328 -1.21 -17.81 34.33
CA GLU A 328 -1.12 -17.41 35.74
C GLU A 328 0.18 -16.66 36.02
N VAL A 329 1.33 -17.21 35.59
CA VAL A 329 2.65 -16.58 35.76
C VAL A 329 2.69 -15.27 35.00
N TYR A 330 2.28 -15.25 33.73
CA TYR A 330 2.22 -14.03 32.92
C TYR A 330 1.39 -12.93 33.59
N ALA A 331 0.16 -13.24 34.03
CA ALA A 331 -0.72 -12.27 34.68
C ALA A 331 -0.15 -11.73 36.00
N ALA A 332 0.51 -12.58 36.79
CA ALA A 332 1.13 -12.19 38.06
C ALA A 332 2.31 -11.22 37.88
N ASN A 333 3.05 -11.32 36.77
CA ASN A 333 4.19 -10.45 36.49
C ASN A 333 3.80 -9.17 35.73
N CYS A 334 2.67 -9.16 35.01
CA CYS A 334 2.16 -7.95 34.34
C CYS A 334 1.79 -6.81 35.31
N ILE A 335 1.61 -7.11 36.59
CA ILE A 335 1.26 -6.11 37.62
C ILE A 335 2.48 -5.51 38.32
N ASP A 336 3.68 -6.00 38.04
CA ASP A 336 4.92 -5.45 38.59
C ASP A 336 5.24 -4.08 37.97
N ASN A 337 6.09 -3.29 38.65
CA ASN A 337 6.51 -1.97 38.16
C ASN A 337 8.02 -1.74 38.36
N PRO A 338 8.84 -1.81 37.30
CA PRO A 338 8.45 -2.16 35.93
C PRO A 338 7.95 -3.61 35.82
N ASP A 339 7.18 -3.91 34.79
CA ASP A 339 6.78 -5.28 34.48
C ASP A 339 8.02 -6.13 34.16
N ASP A 340 8.14 -7.29 34.80
CA ASP A 340 9.21 -8.25 34.50
C ASP A 340 8.62 -9.56 33.99
N LEU A 341 8.52 -9.70 32.67
CA LEU A 341 7.99 -10.91 32.03
C LEU A 341 9.01 -12.05 31.96
N SER A 342 10.23 -11.88 32.51
CA SER A 342 11.26 -12.93 32.50
C SER A 342 10.77 -14.25 33.10
N PRO A 343 10.03 -14.28 34.22
CA PRO A 343 9.53 -15.54 34.78
C PRO A 343 8.54 -16.26 33.87
N ALA A 344 7.70 -15.53 33.13
CA ALA A 344 6.77 -16.13 32.17
C ALA A 344 7.52 -16.70 30.97
N ASN A 345 8.53 -15.98 30.46
CA ASN A 345 9.37 -16.44 29.37
C ASN A 345 10.21 -17.67 29.79
N ASP A 346 10.72 -17.69 31.02
CA ASP A 346 11.45 -18.85 31.54
C ASP A 346 10.54 -20.07 31.72
N TYR A 347 9.31 -19.88 32.22
CA TYR A 347 8.31 -20.94 32.29
C TYR A 347 7.99 -21.50 30.89
N PHE A 348 7.80 -20.61 29.89
CA PHE A 348 7.57 -21.03 28.51
C PHE A 348 8.73 -21.84 27.95
N ARG A 349 9.99 -21.39 28.12
CA ARG A 349 11.18 -22.10 27.64
C ARG A 349 11.36 -23.47 28.31
N GLU A 350 11.04 -23.59 29.59
CA GLU A 350 11.12 -24.87 30.31
C GLU A 350 10.07 -25.88 29.82
N HIS A 351 8.90 -25.41 29.36
CA HIS A 351 7.76 -26.24 28.96
C HIS A 351 7.42 -26.14 27.47
N GLU A 352 8.34 -25.63 26.64
CA GLU A 352 8.05 -25.24 25.25
C GLU A 352 7.50 -26.43 24.44
N ASP A 353 8.14 -27.60 24.56
CA ASP A 353 7.71 -28.81 23.86
C ASP A 353 6.28 -29.22 24.21
N GLU A 354 5.87 -29.09 25.47
CA GLU A 354 4.51 -29.41 25.94
C GLU A 354 3.51 -28.34 25.49
N LEU A 355 3.84 -27.06 25.70
CA LEU A 355 2.98 -25.93 25.39
C LEU A 355 2.75 -25.79 23.88
N THR A 356 3.74 -26.11 23.06
CA THR A 356 3.66 -25.94 21.61
C THR A 356 3.31 -27.23 20.87
N GLU A 357 3.13 -28.37 21.57
CA GLU A 357 2.89 -29.65 20.91
C GLU A 357 1.68 -29.59 19.98
N GLY A 358 1.89 -29.78 18.68
CA GLY A 358 0.85 -29.73 17.64
C GLY A 358 0.38 -28.33 17.26
N ALA A 359 0.91 -27.27 17.88
CA ALA A 359 0.68 -25.90 17.48
C ALA A 359 1.48 -25.57 16.21
N VAL A 360 0.84 -24.90 15.25
CA VAL A 360 1.53 -24.44 14.04
C VAL A 360 1.20 -22.96 13.84
N ALA A 361 2.19 -22.09 14.04
CA ALA A 361 2.03 -20.66 13.81
C ALA A 361 1.90 -20.34 12.31
N SER A 362 1.02 -19.40 11.97
CA SER A 362 0.86 -18.96 10.57
C SER A 362 1.98 -18.03 10.09
N TRP A 363 2.78 -17.47 11.01
CA TRP A 363 3.96 -16.65 10.69
C TRP A 363 5.06 -16.85 11.76
N PRO A 364 5.88 -17.91 11.64
CA PRO A 364 6.88 -18.28 12.66
C PRO A 364 7.90 -17.17 12.98
N GLN A 365 8.27 -16.36 11.98
CA GLN A 365 9.21 -15.26 12.13
C GLN A 365 8.65 -14.10 12.97
N ARG A 366 7.34 -14.08 13.24
CA ARG A 366 6.69 -13.01 13.99
C ARG A 366 6.72 -13.27 15.50
N HIS A 367 7.90 -13.12 16.09
CA HIS A 367 8.14 -13.10 17.54
C HIS A 367 9.12 -11.98 17.88
N LYS A 368 9.11 -11.44 19.10
CA LYS A 368 10.16 -10.51 19.54
C LYS A 368 11.44 -11.31 19.83
N PRO A 369 12.65 -10.74 19.64
CA PRO A 369 13.90 -11.44 19.93
C PRO A 369 14.05 -11.94 21.38
N ASN A 370 13.31 -11.35 22.32
CA ASN A 370 13.37 -11.66 23.75
C ASN A 370 12.09 -12.37 24.26
N GLU A 371 11.16 -12.69 23.36
CA GLU A 371 9.96 -13.49 23.67
C GLU A 371 10.23 -14.96 23.41
#